data_AF-W1W5K8-F1
#
_entry.id   AF-W1W5K8-F1
#
_cell.length_a   1.000
_cell.length_b   1.000
_cell.length_c   1.000
_cell.angle_alpha   90.00
_cell.angle_beta   90.00
_cell.angle_gamma   90.00
#
_symmetry.space_group_name_H-M   'P 1'
#
loop_
_entity.id
_entity.type
_entity.pdbx_description
1 polymer ?
#
loop_
_entity_poly.entity_id
_entity_poly.type
_entity_poly.pdbx_seq_one_letter_code
_entity_poly.pdbx_strand_id
1 'polypeptide(L)' 'DIHLWHNGKWDKSGELSQGRAYGVSLPWNNSLLIIGGETAGGKAVTDSVLISVKDNKVTVQN' A
#
# COMPACT_ATOMS: atom_id res chain seq x y z
N ASP A 1 2.02 -2.04 -7.83
CA ASP A 1 1.23 -0.83 -8.11
C ASP A 1 0.32 -0.49 -6.94
N ILE A 2 0.03 0.79 -6.78
CA ILE A 2 -1.02 1.30 -5.89
C ILE A 2 -2.04 1.99 -6.78
N HIS A 3 -3.29 1.53 -6.72
CA HIS A 3 -4.40 2.12 -7.44
C HIS A 3 -5.35 2.80 -6.46
N LEU A 4 -5.82 3.99 -6.82
CA LEU A 4 -6.87 4.69 -6.08
C LEU A 4 -8.17 4.60 -6.86
N TRP A 5 -9.23 4.13 -6.21
CA TRP A 5 -10.59 4.24 -6.73
C TRP A 5 -11.18 5.57 -6.29
N HIS A 6 -11.40 6.48 -7.23
CA HIS A 6 -12.04 7.74 -6.96
C HIS A 6 -12.86 8.19 -8.17
N ASN A 7 -13.98 8.90 -7.92
CA ASN A 7 -14.88 9.38 -8.97
C ASN A 7 -15.32 8.28 -9.95
N GLY A 8 -15.54 7.06 -9.46
CA GLY A 8 -16.04 5.93 -10.25
C GLY A 8 -15.00 5.26 -11.17
N LYS A 9 -13.71 5.62 -11.06
CA LYS A 9 -12.64 5.03 -11.88
C LYS A 9 -11.44 4.62 -11.04
N TRP A 10 -10.67 3.68 -11.59
CA TRP A 10 -9.37 3.28 -11.06
C TRP A 10 -8.28 4.03 -11.81
N ASP A 11 -7.43 4.73 -11.07
CA ASP A 11 -6.21 5.33 -11.61
C ASP A 11 -5.00 4.68 -10.91
N LYS A 12 -3.91 4.44 -11.65
CA LYS A 12 -2.62 4.11 -11.03
C LYS A 12 -2.11 5.38 -10.35
N SER A 13 -1.95 5.36 -9.04
CA SER A 13 -1.72 6.55 -8.22
C SER A 13 -0.42 6.52 -7.42
N GLY A 14 0.29 5.38 -7.40
CA GLY A 14 1.58 5.25 -6.75
C GLY A 14 2.19 3.86 -6.94
N GLU A 15 3.34 3.65 -6.33
CA GLU A 15 4.07 2.39 -6.35
C GLU A 15 4.64 2.09 -4.96
N LEU A 16 4.76 0.80 -4.63
CA LEU A 16 5.56 0.35 -3.50
C LEU A 16 7.02 0.26 -3.94
N SER A 17 7.96 0.50 -3.02
CA SER A 17 9.40 0.36 -3.31
C SER A 17 9.81 -1.08 -3.64
N GLN A 18 9.04 -2.07 -3.19
CA GLN A 18 9.22 -3.49 -3.49
C GLN A 18 7.87 -4.18 -3.70
N GLY A 19 7.84 -5.17 -4.59
CA GLY A 19 6.66 -6.03 -4.75
C GLY A 19 6.34 -6.76 -3.46
N ARG A 20 5.07 -6.73 -3.04
CA ARG A 20 4.60 -7.29 -1.77
C ARG A 20 3.22 -7.94 -1.93
N ALA A 21 3.02 -9.11 -1.34
CA ALA A 21 1.75 -9.83 -1.29
C ALA A 21 1.53 -10.48 0.09
N TYR A 22 0.34 -11.05 0.33
CA TYR A 22 0.03 -11.92 1.49
C TYR A 22 0.36 -11.35 2.90
N GLY A 23 0.29 -10.03 3.08
CA GLY A 23 0.39 -9.38 4.39
C GLY A 23 -0.97 -9.17 5.06
N VAL A 24 -0.98 -8.44 6.17
CA VAL A 24 -2.22 -8.00 6.84
C VAL A 24 -2.55 -6.57 6.43
N SER A 25 -3.83 -6.26 6.22
CA SER A 25 -4.33 -4.92 5.88
C SER A 25 -5.26 -4.40 6.96
N LEU A 26 -4.98 -3.20 7.48
CA LEU A 26 -5.77 -2.56 8.53
C LEU A 26 -6.12 -1.11 8.14
N PRO A 27 -7.34 -0.65 8.39
CA PRO A 27 -7.63 0.78 8.40
C PRO A 27 -6.96 1.41 9.63
N TRP A 28 -6.15 2.44 9.43
CA TRP A 28 -5.44 3.14 10.52
C TRP A 28 -5.27 4.62 10.19
N ASN A 29 -5.72 5.53 11.07
CA ASN A 29 -5.62 6.99 10.88
C ASN A 29 -6.05 7.45 9.47
N ASN A 30 -7.22 6.99 9.00
CA ASN A 30 -7.76 7.28 7.67
C ASN A 30 -6.81 6.89 6.51
N SER A 31 -6.00 5.86 6.73
CA SER A 31 -5.00 5.33 5.80
C SER A 31 -5.06 3.80 5.79
N LEU A 32 -4.37 3.17 4.83
CA LEU A 32 -4.19 1.73 4.78
C LEU A 32 -2.81 1.38 5.37
N LEU A 33 -2.82 0.67 6.50
CA LEU A 33 -1.62 0.09 7.09
C LEU A 33 -1.47 -1.36 6.59
N ILE A 34 -0.34 -1.66 5.97
CA ILE A 34 0.08 -3.00 5.55
C ILE A 34 1.17 -3.47 6.52
N ILE A 35 1.01 -4.64 7.12
CA ILE A 35 1.99 -5.22 8.05
C ILE A 35 2.52 -6.53 7.45
N GLY A 36 3.84 -6.62 7.33
CA GLY A 36 4.54 -7.80 6.84
C GLY A 36 4.21 -8.16 5.40
N GLY A 37 4.12 -9.46 5.11
CA GLY A 37 3.86 -10.00 3.78
C GLY A 37 5.07 -10.69 3.16
N GLU A 38 4.94 -11.02 1.89
CA GLU A 38 5.90 -11.78 1.09
C GLU A 38 6.40 -10.92 -0.07
N THR A 39 7.70 -10.96 -0.33
CA THR A 39 8.38 -10.29 -1.45
C THR A 39 8.91 -11.31 -2.46
N ALA A 40 9.59 -10.85 -3.51
CA ALA A 40 10.11 -11.71 -4.57
C ALA A 40 10.92 -12.89 -4.01
N GLY A 41 10.69 -14.09 -4.57
CA GLY A 41 11.34 -15.33 -4.14
C GLY A 41 10.74 -15.96 -2.87
N GLY A 42 9.53 -15.55 -2.45
CA GLY A 42 8.86 -16.17 -1.29
C GLY A 42 9.34 -15.64 0.05
N LYS A 43 10.02 -14.49 0.07
CA LYS A 43 10.68 -13.99 1.28
C LYS A 43 9.69 -13.19 2.15
N ALA A 44 9.41 -13.70 3.35
CA ALA A 44 8.67 -12.98 4.38
C ALA A 44 9.43 -11.72 4.84
N VAL A 45 8.69 -10.64 5.11
CA VAL A 45 9.22 -9.38 5.64
C VAL A 45 8.49 -8.96 6.91
N THR A 46 9.17 -8.19 7.76
CA THR A 46 8.67 -7.77 9.09
C THR A 46 8.37 -6.28 9.18
N ASP A 47 8.65 -5.52 8.12
CA ASP A 47 8.37 -4.09 8.04
C ASP A 47 6.88 -3.82 7.76
N SER A 48 6.48 -2.57 7.94
CA SER A 48 5.11 -2.10 7.68
C SER A 48 5.14 -0.98 6.65
N VAL A 49 4.00 -0.73 6.01
CA VAL A 49 3.83 0.37 5.05
C VAL A 49 2.49 1.05 5.32
N LEU A 50 2.50 2.38 5.41
CA LEU A 50 1.30 3.21 5.49
C LEU A 50 1.06 3.90 4.15
N ILE A 51 -0.12 3.68 3.57
CA ILE A 51 -0.59 4.31 2.34
C ILE A 51 -1.70 5.29 2.71
N SER A 52 -1.45 6.57 2.49
CA SER A 52 -2.41 7.65 2.76
C SER A 52 -2.78 8.38 1.48
N VAL A 53 -3.96 9.02 1.47
CA VAL A 53 -4.39 9.88 0.37
C VAL A 53 -4.51 11.32 0.89
N LYS A 54 -3.80 12.24 0.24
CA LYS A 54 -3.88 13.68 0.51
C LYS A 54 -3.98 14.42 -0.81
N ASP A 55 -4.97 15.30 -0.97
CA ASP A 55 -5.21 16.09 -2.18
C ASP A 55 -5.27 15.23 -3.46
N ASN A 56 -5.98 14.09 -3.39
CA ASN A 56 -6.08 13.06 -4.45
C ASN A 56 -4.74 12.44 -4.89
N LYS A 57 -3.68 12.59 -4.08
CA LYS A 57 -2.38 11.97 -4.31
C LYS A 57 -2.11 10.93 -3.23
N VAL A 58 -1.57 9.79 -3.64
CA VAL A 58 -1.11 8.76 -2.72
C VAL A 58 0.25 9.16 -2.16
N THR A 59 0.41 9.00 -0.85
CA THR A 59 1.71 9.07 -0.16
C THR A 59 2.00 7.73 0.49
N VAL A 60 3.23 7.26 0.38
CA VAL A 60 3.69 5.97 0.91
C VAL A 60 4.77 6.23 1.96
N GLN A 61 4.58 5.69 3.16
CA GLN A 61 5.56 5.73 4.25
C GLN A 61 5.88 4.30 4.68
N ASN A 62 7.17 3.96 4.79
CA ASN A 62 7.65 2.68 5.31
C ASN A 62 8.22 2.88 6.73
#